data_AF-A0A1S2PI69-F1
#
_entry.id   AF-A0A1S2PI69-F1
#
_cell.length_a   1.000
_cell.length_b   1.000
_cell.length_c   1.000
_cell.angle_alpha   90.00
_cell.angle_beta   90.00
_cell.angle_gamma   90.00
#
_symmetry.space_group_name_H-M   'P 1'
#
loop_
_entity.id
_entity.type
_entity.pdbx_description
1 polymer ?
#
loop_
_entity_poly.entity_id
_entity_poly.type
_entity_poly.pdbx_seq_one_letter_code
_entity_poly.pdbx_strand_id
1 'polypeptide(L)'
;MAYRPVGAAAPYRVRPYRTYGRVTTGYAGLNVRSGPGTGYRVIGHRQAGRYLHLTCRTHGSWVHGNRTWYRLAHHRGYVSAYYVRTRRALPWC
;
A
#
# COMPACT_ATOMS: atom_id res chain seq x y z
N MET A 1 7.04 50.99 -5.36
CA MET A 1 7.17 49.66 -5.98
C MET A 1 6.84 48.63 -4.90
N ALA A 2 5.66 48.00 -4.98
CA ALA A 2 5.18 47.08 -3.95
C ALA A 2 5.66 45.66 -4.25
N TYR A 3 6.46 45.09 -3.37
CA TYR A 3 6.88 43.69 -3.41
C TYR A 3 5.69 42.81 -3.03
N ARG A 4 5.15 42.10 -4.02
CA ARG A 4 4.12 41.08 -3.83
C ARG A 4 4.78 39.89 -3.11
N PRO A 5 4.30 39.46 -1.93
CA PRO A 5 4.79 38.21 -1.36
C PRO A 5 4.34 37.07 -2.27
N VAL A 6 5.31 36.34 -2.82
CA VAL A 6 5.07 35.11 -3.59
C VAL A 6 4.44 34.11 -2.62
N GLY A 7 3.19 33.75 -2.88
CA GLY A 7 2.39 32.88 -2.01
C GLY A 7 3.16 31.63 -1.62
N ALA A 8 3.21 31.36 -0.32
CA ALA A 8 3.79 30.16 0.24
C ALA A 8 3.25 28.93 -0.52
N ALA A 9 4.15 28.22 -1.21
CA ALA A 9 3.86 26.90 -1.74
C ALA A 9 3.39 26.04 -0.57
N ALA A 10 2.12 25.62 -0.60
CA ALA A 10 1.60 24.67 0.37
C ALA A 10 2.61 23.51 0.46
N PRO A 11 3.07 23.11 1.67
CA PRO A 11 3.93 21.95 1.79
C PRO A 11 3.21 20.82 1.08
N TYR A 12 3.93 20.04 0.25
CA TYR A 12 3.42 18.87 -0.44
C TYR A 12 2.57 18.08 0.57
N ARG A 13 1.26 18.33 0.59
CA ARG A 13 0.37 17.56 1.44
C ARG A 13 0.41 16.25 0.70
N VAL A 14 1.20 15.30 1.21
CA VAL A 14 1.09 13.90 0.87
C VAL A 14 -0.35 13.60 1.25
N ARG A 15 -1.28 13.83 0.32
CA ARG A 15 -2.65 13.36 0.43
C ARG A 15 -2.40 11.88 0.67
N PRO A 16 -2.71 11.33 1.86
CA PRO A 16 -2.51 9.92 2.03
C PRO A 16 -3.38 9.32 0.94
N TYR A 17 -2.75 8.72 -0.07
CA TYR A 17 -3.44 8.13 -1.19
C TYR A 17 -4.07 6.88 -0.61
N ARG A 18 -5.17 7.08 0.14
CA ARG A 18 -5.98 6.05 0.79
C ARG A 18 -6.72 5.35 -0.33
N THR A 19 -5.98 4.57 -1.08
CA THR A 19 -6.49 3.73 -2.13
C THR A 19 -6.96 2.45 -1.46
N TYR A 20 -8.11 1.99 -1.90
CA TYR A 20 -8.67 0.74 -1.43
C TYR A 20 -8.24 -0.38 -2.36
N GLY A 21 -7.73 -1.46 -1.78
CA GLY A 21 -7.44 -2.70 -2.50
C GLY A 21 -8.34 -3.82 -2.01
N ARG A 22 -8.96 -4.57 -2.92
CA ARG A 22 -9.74 -5.76 -2.56
C ARG A 22 -8.85 -6.99 -2.58
N VAL A 23 -8.89 -7.79 -1.52
CA VAL A 23 -8.17 -9.06 -1.46
C VAL A 23 -8.82 -10.09 -2.39
N THR A 24 -8.05 -10.72 -3.28
CA THR A 24 -8.53 -11.67 -4.29
C THR A 24 -7.86 -13.04 -4.18
N THR A 25 -7.61 -13.51 -2.96
CA THR A 25 -7.03 -14.83 -2.63
C THR A 25 -8.00 -16.01 -2.76
N GLY A 26 -9.16 -15.83 -3.41
CA GLY A 26 -10.22 -16.84 -3.48
C GLY A 26 -10.88 -17.05 -2.12
N TYR A 27 -10.44 -18.08 -1.39
CA TYR A 27 -10.95 -18.43 -0.05
C TYR A 27 -9.88 -18.32 1.05
N ALA A 28 -8.60 -18.31 0.70
CA ALA A 28 -7.52 -18.26 1.67
C ALA A 28 -7.34 -16.84 2.26
N GLY A 29 -6.92 -16.74 3.52
CA GLY A 29 -6.52 -15.47 4.10
C GLY A 29 -5.23 -14.95 3.46
N LEU A 30 -5.18 -13.65 3.17
CA LEU A 30 -3.96 -12.96 2.77
C LEU A 30 -3.11 -12.62 4.00
N ASN A 31 -1.86 -13.05 3.98
CA ASN A 31 -0.90 -12.78 5.06
C ASN A 31 -0.47 -11.31 5.01
N VAL A 32 -0.62 -10.63 6.15
CA VAL A 32 -0.04 -9.31 6.40
C VAL A 32 1.32 -9.53 7.05
N ARG A 33 2.37 -9.02 6.42
CA ARG A 33 3.76 -9.21 6.88
C ARG A 33 4.35 -7.91 7.42
N SER A 34 5.36 -8.01 8.29
CA SER A 34 6.03 -6.85 8.87
C SER A 34 6.86 -6.04 7.86
N GLY A 35 7.22 -6.64 6.72
CA GLY A 35 8.00 -5.99 5.67
C GLY A 35 7.63 -6.49 4.28
N PRO A 36 8.15 -5.85 3.22
CA PRO A 36 7.82 -6.15 1.84
C PRO A 36 8.56 -7.42 1.37
N GLY A 37 8.09 -8.59 1.79
CA GLY A 37 8.71 -9.84 1.39
C GLY A 37 8.18 -11.06 2.11
N THR A 38 8.39 -12.24 1.53
CA THR A 38 7.95 -13.53 2.10
C THR A 38 8.83 -14.00 3.26
N GLY A 39 10.03 -13.45 3.42
CA GLY A 39 10.90 -13.71 4.57
C GLY A 39 10.53 -12.93 5.84
N TYR A 40 9.69 -11.90 5.74
CA TYR A 40 9.25 -11.12 6.91
C TYR A 40 8.18 -11.85 7.70
N ARG A 41 8.24 -11.76 9.03
CA ARG A 41 7.25 -12.36 9.93
C ARG A 41 5.83 -11.92 9.57
N VAL A 42 4.90 -12.87 9.63
CA VAL A 42 3.47 -12.60 9.50
C VAL A 42 2.99 -11.92 10.78
N ILE A 43 2.41 -10.72 10.65
CA ILE A 43 1.88 -9.91 11.76
C ILE A 43 0.35 -9.93 11.82
N GLY A 44 -0.29 -10.59 10.86
CA GLY A 44 -1.73 -10.75 10.84
C GLY A 44 -2.23 -11.33 9.52
N HIS A 45 -3.55 -11.44 9.42
CA HIS A 45 -4.22 -12.01 8.26
C HIS A 45 -5.40 -11.13 7.85
N ARG A 46 -5.76 -11.19 6.57
CA ARG A 46 -6.93 -10.50 6.01
C ARG A 46 -7.71 -11.48 5.17
N GLN A 47 -9.01 -11.59 5.44
CA GLN A 47 -9.89 -12.49 4.72
C GLN A 47 -9.98 -12.10 3.24
N ALA A 48 -10.22 -13.09 2.39
CA ALA A 48 -10.52 -12.86 0.98
C ALA A 48 -11.75 -11.95 0.82
N GLY A 49 -11.77 -11.14 -0.24
CA GLY A 49 -12.87 -10.23 -0.55
C GLY A 49 -12.94 -8.95 0.30
N ARG A 50 -12.17 -8.86 1.41
CA ARG A 50 -12.10 -7.62 2.21
C ARG A 50 -11.38 -6.51 1.47
N TYR A 51 -11.81 -5.28 1.73
CA TYR A 51 -11.14 -4.07 1.29
C TYR A 51 -10.08 -3.64 2.32
N LEU A 52 -8.90 -3.29 1.83
CA LEU A 52 -7.75 -2.84 2.62
C LEU A 52 -7.44 -1.39 2.29
N HIS A 53 -7.14 -0.59 3.31
CA HIS A 53 -6.59 0.76 3.13
C HIS A 53 -5.10 0.66 2.85
N LEU A 54 -4.71 1.05 1.64
CA LEU A 54 -3.33 1.06 1.18
C LEU A 54 -2.82 2.49 1.13
N THR A 55 -1.53 2.67 1.42
CA THR A 55 -0.88 3.99 1.43
C THR A 55 0.04 4.18 0.23
N CYS A 56 0.90 3.20 -0.02
CA CYS A 56 1.91 3.25 -1.07
C CYS A 56 2.32 1.83 -1.48
N ARG A 57 3.02 1.73 -2.62
CA ARG A 57 3.60 0.49 -3.13
C ARG A 57 5.11 0.51 -3.03
N THR A 58 5.73 -0.64 -2.82
CA THR A 58 7.19 -0.78 -2.75
C THR A 58 7.63 -2.09 -3.38
N HIS A 59 8.91 -2.22 -3.69
CA HIS A 59 9.49 -3.46 -4.17
C HIS A 59 9.89 -4.37 -3.01
N GLY A 60 9.71 -5.68 -3.18
CA GLY A 60 9.99 -6.66 -2.15
C GLY A 60 10.45 -8.01 -2.68
N SER A 61 10.10 -9.09 -1.99
CA SER A 61 10.28 -10.45 -2.52
C SER A 61 9.33 -10.74 -3.67
N TRP A 62 9.71 -11.65 -4.55
CA TRP A 62 8.86 -12.15 -5.63
C TRP A 62 7.75 -13.05 -5.08
N VAL A 63 6.54 -12.81 -5.53
CA VAL A 63 5.36 -13.62 -5.23
C VAL A 63 4.64 -13.88 -6.55
N HIS A 64 4.65 -15.12 -7.03
CA HIS A 64 4.05 -15.53 -8.31
C HIS A 64 4.40 -14.58 -9.49
N GLY A 65 5.68 -14.20 -9.61
CA GLY A 65 6.13 -13.29 -10.66
C GLY A 65 5.85 -11.81 -10.42
N ASN A 66 5.32 -11.42 -9.25
CA ASN A 66 5.10 -10.03 -8.87
C ASN A 66 5.99 -9.62 -7.68
N ARG A 67 6.82 -8.60 -7.88
CA ARG A 67 7.74 -8.06 -6.86
C ARG A 67 7.15 -6.87 -6.09
N THR A 68 5.91 -6.49 -6.38
CA THR A 68 5.26 -5.31 -5.78
C THR A 68 4.54 -5.69 -4.49
N TRP A 69 4.73 -4.87 -3.47
CA TRP A 69 4.08 -4.99 -2.17
C TRP A 69 3.36 -3.70 -1.84
N TYR A 70 2.18 -3.80 -1.23
CA TYR A 70 1.41 -2.66 -0.76
C TYR A 70 1.52 -2.50 0.74
N ARG A 71 1.73 -1.26 1.19
CA ARG A 71 1.77 -0.90 2.60
C ARG A 71 0.37 -0.54 3.10
N LEU A 72 -0.05 -1.16 4.20
CA LEU A 72 -1.33 -0.88 4.85
C LEU A 72 -1.24 0.38 5.72
N ALA A 73 -2.31 1.17 5.72
CA ALA A 73 -2.38 2.41 6.48
C ALA A 73 -2.41 2.22 8.01
N HIS A 74 -3.15 1.22 8.50
CA HIS A 74 -3.48 1.11 9.94
C HIS A 74 -2.50 0.27 10.78
N HIS A 75 -1.66 -0.57 10.18
CA HIS A 75 -0.85 -1.55 10.94
C HIS A 75 0.62 -1.64 10.52
N ARG A 76 1.14 -0.69 9.74
CA ARG A 76 2.49 -0.75 9.14
C ARG A 76 2.83 -2.12 8.49
N GLY A 77 1.80 -2.84 8.06
CA GLY A 77 1.95 -4.15 7.44
C GLY A 77 2.09 -4.04 5.94
N TYR A 78 2.59 -5.10 5.33
CA TYR A 78 2.76 -5.23 3.89
C TYR A 78 2.00 -6.45 3.39
N VAL A 79 1.38 -6.31 2.22
CA VAL A 79 0.71 -7.39 1.51
C VAL A 79 1.20 -7.44 0.08
N SER A 80 1.28 -8.63 -0.51
CA SER A 80 1.68 -8.75 -1.91
C SER A 80 0.62 -8.16 -2.83
N ALA A 81 1.05 -7.34 -3.80
CA ALA A 81 0.17 -6.76 -4.80
C ALA A 81 -0.46 -7.82 -5.72
N TYR A 82 0.17 -8.99 -5.85
CA TYR A 82 -0.37 -10.11 -6.62
C TYR A 82 -1.79 -10.49 -6.18
N TYR A 83 -2.06 -10.40 -4.88
CA TYR A 83 -3.31 -10.82 -4.26
C TYR A 83 -4.28 -9.68 -3.97
N VAL A 84 -3.97 -8.45 -4.40
CA VAL A 84 -4.75 -7.28 -4.06
C VAL A 84 -5.10 -6.51 -5.33
N ARG A 85 -6.38 -6.46 -5.65
CA ARG A 85 -6.89 -5.70 -6.79
C ARG A 85 -7.19 -4.27 -6.37
N THR A 86 -6.46 -3.31 -6.92
CA THR A 86 -6.72 -1.87 -6.73
C THR A 86 -7.35 -1.27 -7.99
N ARG A 87 -8.19 -0.24 -7.82
CA ARG A 87 -8.75 0.53 -8.96
C ARG A 87 -7.84 1.65 -9.43
N ARG A 88 -6.86 2.03 -8.62
CA ARG A 88 -5.87 3.08 -8.90
C ARG A 88 -4.48 2.56 -8.58
N ALA A 89 -3.49 3.08 -9.30
CA ALA A 89 -2.09 2.87 -8.96
C ALA A 89 -1.76 3.63 -7.67
N LEU A 90 -1.01 2.98 -6.78
CA LEU A 90 -0.48 3.60 -5.57
C LEU A 90 0.83 4.33 -5.89
N PRO A 91 1.10 5.47 -5.21
CA PRO A 91 2.41 6.09 -5.26
C PRO A 91 3.46 5.14 -4.68
N TRP A 92 4.72 5.35 -5.05
CA TRP A 92 5.83 4.64 -4.44
C TRP A 92 6.01 5.09 -2.98
N CYS A 93 6.27 4.11 -2.11
CA CYS A 93 7.09 4.32 -0.92
C CYS A 93 8.55 4.29 -1.42
#